data_AF-A0A254NKU3-F1
#
_entry.id   AF-A0A254NKU3-F1
#
_cell.length_a   1.000
_cell.length_b   1.000
_cell.length_c   1.000
_cell.angle_alpha   90.00
_cell.angle_beta   90.00
_cell.angle_gamma   90.00
#
_symmetry.space_group_name_H-M   'P 1'
#
loop_
_entity.id
_entity.type
_entity.pdbx_description
1 polymer ?
#
loop_
_entity_poly.entity_id
_entity_poly.type
_entity_poly.pdbx_seq_one_letter_code
_entity_poly.pdbx_strand_id
1 'polypeptide(L)'
;MRALLWKRWIEFKSSKIKILFLIFSPIIYYFLLINLSLSSTIAIAYFPLCTILISNYAHWNVEDLIHGESLLVTSLNPFILWWSNCLFVSLSSIIYSIFLLFLFNFPVFSMYGTSYTLSLNSCTQSMALSVLGIGLIAISTVHNTDFSKFKQYFTSIFGILNFFIPLLPFLIGFYLPLNLLTTVLSLVIGITLTFCSIVIARKSTREKLVINIQKLSEAYEFQLMND
;
A
#
# COMPACT_ATOMS: atom_id res chain seq x y z
N MET A 1 -6.76 19.90 -6.43
CA MET A 1 -6.68 18.42 -6.46
C MET A 1 -6.43 17.83 -7.85
N ARG A 2 -7.20 18.20 -8.89
CA ARG A 2 -6.97 17.71 -10.27
C ARG A 2 -5.54 17.95 -10.78
N ALA A 3 -4.99 19.15 -10.57
CA ALA A 3 -3.62 19.49 -10.97
C ALA A 3 -2.54 18.64 -10.26
N LEU A 4 -2.74 18.27 -9.00
CA LEU A 4 -1.80 17.40 -8.27
C LEU A 4 -1.85 15.96 -8.76
N LEU A 5 -3.06 15.43 -8.99
CA LEU A 5 -3.24 14.11 -9.59
C LEU A 5 -2.62 14.06 -11.00
N TRP A 6 -2.73 15.15 -11.77
CA TRP A 6 -2.12 15.30 -13.08
C TRP A 6 -0.58 15.34 -13.02
N LYS A 7 -0.01 16.14 -12.12
CA LYS A 7 1.45 16.20 -11.90
C LYS A 7 2.00 14.82 -11.53
N ARG A 8 1.32 14.14 -10.60
CA ARG A 8 1.70 12.80 -10.17
C ARG A 8 1.60 11.76 -11.29
N TRP A 9 0.58 11.86 -12.14
CA TRP A 9 0.46 11.02 -13.32
C TRP A 9 1.64 11.22 -14.29
N ILE A 10 2.07 12.47 -14.50
CA ILE A 10 3.23 12.79 -15.33
C ILE A 10 4.52 12.21 -14.75
N GLU A 11 4.75 12.38 -13.44
CA GLU A 11 5.92 11.82 -12.73
C GLU A 11 5.93 10.30 -12.74
N PHE A 12 4.75 9.69 -12.56
CA PHE A 12 4.61 8.25 -12.67
C PHE A 12 4.94 7.78 -14.08
N LYS A 13 4.45 8.49 -15.11
CA LYS A 13 4.73 8.19 -16.53
C LYS A 13 6.20 8.38 -16.90
N SER A 14 6.90 9.33 -16.29
CA SER A 14 8.31 9.59 -16.59
C SER A 14 9.25 8.50 -16.02
N SER A 15 8.89 7.89 -14.88
CA SER A 15 9.69 6.85 -14.26
C SER A 15 9.37 5.45 -14.80
N LYS A 16 10.07 5.05 -15.87
CA LYS A 16 9.94 3.71 -16.48
C LYS A 16 10.11 2.58 -15.45
N ILE A 17 11.04 2.72 -14.52
CA ILE A 17 11.34 1.71 -13.48
C ILE A 17 10.13 1.50 -12.57
N LYS A 18 9.48 2.58 -12.10
CA LYS A 18 8.29 2.47 -11.23
C LYS A 18 7.12 1.81 -11.95
N ILE A 19 6.90 2.17 -13.22
CA ILE A 19 5.85 1.55 -14.04
C ILE A 19 6.11 0.05 -14.21
N LEU A 20 7.35 -0.32 -14.58
CA LEU A 20 7.75 -1.72 -14.72
C LEU A 20 7.55 -2.46 -13.40
N PHE A 21 8.01 -1.91 -12.28
CA PHE A 21 7.84 -2.55 -10.98
C PHE A 21 6.36 -2.70 -10.61
N LEU A 22 5.53 -1.69 -10.81
CA LEU A 22 4.09 -1.75 -10.49
C LEU A 22 3.33 -2.78 -11.34
N ILE A 23 3.69 -2.92 -12.61
CA ILE A 23 3.05 -3.89 -13.52
C ILE A 23 3.57 -5.30 -13.27
N PHE A 24 4.90 -5.48 -13.21
CA PHE A 24 5.49 -6.82 -13.16
C PHE A 24 5.52 -7.42 -11.76
N SER A 25 5.62 -6.63 -10.69
CA SER A 25 5.74 -7.21 -9.34
C SER A 25 4.52 -8.03 -8.91
N PRO A 26 3.25 -7.62 -9.15
CA PRO A 26 2.10 -8.46 -8.77
C PRO A 26 1.96 -9.68 -9.66
N ILE A 27 2.40 -9.59 -10.92
CA ILE A 27 2.44 -10.73 -11.87
C ILE A 27 3.44 -11.77 -11.37
N ILE A 28 4.68 -11.37 -11.08
CA ILE A 28 5.72 -12.26 -10.54
C ILE A 28 5.26 -12.87 -9.22
N TYR A 29 4.66 -12.06 -8.34
CA TYR A 29 4.12 -12.51 -7.07
C TYR A 29 3.05 -13.60 -7.25
N TYR A 30 2.13 -13.40 -8.19
CA TYR A 30 1.11 -14.39 -8.52
C TYR A 30 1.70 -15.71 -9.04
N PHE A 31 2.69 -15.64 -9.94
CA PHE A 31 3.40 -16.84 -10.41
C PHE A 31 4.11 -17.60 -9.28
N LEU A 32 4.71 -16.88 -8.32
CA LEU A 32 5.33 -17.50 -7.15
C LEU A 32 4.30 -18.22 -6.27
N LEU A 33 3.12 -17.61 -6.05
CA LEU A 33 2.05 -18.24 -5.27
C LEU A 33 1.58 -19.57 -5.88
N ILE A 34 1.47 -19.65 -7.22
CA ILE A 34 1.06 -20.87 -7.92
C ILE A 34 2.11 -21.97 -7.78
N ASN A 35 3.38 -21.63 -8.04
CA ASN A 35 4.46 -22.62 -8.07
C ASN A 35 4.76 -23.23 -6.69
N LEU A 36 4.40 -22.53 -5.61
CA LEU A 36 4.57 -23.02 -4.24
C LEU A 36 3.43 -23.94 -3.77
N SER A 37 2.56 -24.39 -4.68
CA SER A 37 1.45 -25.33 -4.40
C SER A 37 0.47 -24.86 -3.32
N LEU A 38 0.36 -23.53 -3.13
CA LEU A 38 -0.64 -22.96 -2.24
C LEU A 38 -2.04 -23.24 -2.78
N SER A 39 -2.99 -23.46 -1.87
CA SER A 39 -4.37 -23.66 -2.28
C SER A 39 -4.89 -22.41 -3.01
N SER A 40 -5.62 -22.66 -4.08
CA SER A 40 -6.21 -21.64 -4.95
C SER A 40 -7.06 -20.61 -4.19
N THR A 41 -7.75 -21.05 -3.14
CA THR A 41 -8.57 -20.23 -2.27
C THR A 41 -7.74 -19.25 -1.43
N ILE A 42 -6.58 -19.67 -0.93
CA ILE A 42 -5.66 -18.80 -0.16
C ILE A 42 -5.02 -17.76 -1.07
N ALA A 43 -4.60 -18.16 -2.28
CA ALA A 43 -4.08 -17.23 -3.27
C ALA A 43 -5.09 -16.12 -3.58
N ILE A 44 -6.35 -16.46 -3.90
CA ILE A 44 -7.41 -15.47 -4.17
C ILE A 44 -7.67 -14.55 -2.97
N ALA A 45 -7.70 -15.11 -1.76
CA ALA A 45 -7.99 -14.35 -0.54
C ALA A 45 -6.90 -13.31 -0.23
N TYR A 46 -5.62 -13.70 -0.27
CA TYR A 46 -4.52 -12.84 0.17
C TYR A 46 -3.93 -11.97 -0.94
N PHE A 47 -4.17 -12.31 -2.22
CA PHE A 47 -3.54 -11.61 -3.35
C PHE A 47 -3.83 -10.10 -3.39
N PRO A 48 -5.08 -9.61 -3.17
CA PRO A 48 -5.33 -8.16 -3.16
C PRO A 48 -4.59 -7.42 -2.05
N LEU A 49 -4.55 -7.96 -0.83
CA LEU A 49 -3.77 -7.39 0.27
C LEU A 49 -2.30 -7.27 -0.11
N CYS A 50 -1.70 -8.35 -0.61
CA CYS A 50 -0.29 -8.36 -0.97
C CYS A 50 0.00 -7.40 -2.12
N THR A 51 -0.90 -7.32 -3.11
CA THR A 51 -0.77 -6.38 -4.24
C THR A 51 -0.83 -4.93 -3.77
N ILE A 52 -1.75 -4.60 -2.87
CA ILE A 52 -1.87 -3.26 -2.24
C ILE A 52 -0.56 -2.88 -1.52
N LEU A 53 0.00 -3.80 -0.72
CA LEU A 53 1.23 -3.53 0.02
C LEU A 53 2.45 -3.42 -0.90
N ILE A 54 2.56 -4.27 -1.93
CA ILE A 54 3.65 -4.23 -2.91
C ILE A 54 3.60 -2.95 -3.74
N SER A 55 2.42 -2.57 -4.23
CA SER A 55 2.24 -1.37 -5.05
C SER A 55 2.52 -0.08 -4.27
N ASN A 56 2.35 -0.09 -2.93
CA ASN A 56 2.71 1.03 -2.08
C ASN A 56 4.19 1.40 -2.23
N TYR A 57 5.10 0.42 -2.34
CA TYR A 57 6.54 0.68 -2.59
C TYR A 57 6.80 1.38 -3.92
N ALA A 58 5.97 1.14 -4.94
CA ALA A 58 6.10 1.77 -6.25
C ALA A 58 5.58 3.22 -6.26
N HIS A 59 4.54 3.47 -5.46
CA HIS A 59 3.81 4.73 -5.44
C HIS A 59 4.35 5.77 -4.46
N TRP A 60 5.21 5.36 -3.54
CA TRP A 60 5.76 6.22 -2.50
C TRP A 60 7.24 6.51 -2.75
N ASN A 61 7.52 7.68 -3.31
CA ASN A 61 8.86 8.22 -3.40
C ASN A 61 9.06 9.30 -2.33
N VAL A 62 10.20 9.26 -1.64
CA VAL A 62 10.64 10.34 -0.74
C VAL A 62 10.83 11.65 -1.52
N GLU A 63 11.12 11.59 -2.81
CA GLU A 63 11.19 12.77 -3.69
C GLU A 63 9.86 13.53 -3.83
N ASP A 64 8.70 12.86 -3.73
CA ASP A 64 7.40 13.53 -3.76
C ASP A 64 7.19 14.43 -2.52
N LEU A 65 7.95 14.16 -1.44
CA LEU A 65 7.97 14.92 -0.19
C LEU A 65 9.02 16.05 -0.21
N ILE A 66 10.18 15.81 -0.83
CA ILE A 66 11.22 16.84 -1.06
C ILE A 66 10.70 17.90 -2.04
N HIS A 67 9.85 17.52 -3.01
CA HIS A 67 9.09 18.44 -3.87
C HIS A 67 7.79 18.97 -3.24
N GLY A 68 7.76 19.02 -1.91
CA GLY A 68 6.80 19.76 -1.09
C GLY A 68 6.70 21.26 -1.41
N GLU A 69 7.46 21.80 -2.37
CA GLU A 69 7.19 23.10 -3.00
C GLU A 69 5.70 23.27 -3.35
N SER A 70 5.06 22.23 -3.89
CA SER A 70 3.62 22.31 -4.19
C SER A 70 2.75 22.42 -2.93
N LEU A 71 3.16 21.86 -1.79
CA LEU A 71 2.48 21.97 -0.49
C LEU A 71 2.73 23.33 0.18
N LEU A 72 3.90 23.92 -0.04
CA LEU A 72 4.28 25.26 0.44
C LEU A 72 3.60 26.37 -0.36
N VAL A 73 3.44 26.17 -1.67
CA VAL A 73 2.91 27.18 -2.61
C VAL A 73 1.38 27.08 -2.76
N THR A 74 0.75 25.96 -2.37
CA THR A 74 -0.71 25.80 -2.50
C THR A 74 -1.47 25.85 -1.18
N SER A 75 -2.73 26.29 -1.25
CA SER A 75 -3.66 26.34 -0.12
C SER A 75 -4.24 24.97 0.26
N LEU A 76 -3.56 23.86 -0.06
CA LEU A 76 -4.07 22.50 0.19
C LEU A 76 -3.69 21.99 1.59
N ASN A 77 -4.64 21.36 2.28
CA ASN A 77 -4.44 20.81 3.62
C ASN A 77 -3.63 19.49 3.52
N PRO A 78 -2.50 19.34 4.26
CA PRO A 78 -1.71 18.10 4.29
C PRO A 78 -2.55 16.84 4.53
N PHE A 79 -3.55 16.92 5.40
CA PHE A 79 -4.48 15.81 5.66
C PHE A 79 -5.21 15.34 4.40
N ILE A 80 -5.76 16.29 3.63
CA ILE A 80 -6.54 15.98 2.41
C ILE A 80 -5.63 15.38 1.34
N LEU A 81 -4.40 15.90 1.23
CA LEU A 81 -3.42 15.41 0.28
C LEU A 81 -2.98 13.97 0.59
N TRP A 82 -2.64 13.70 1.86
CA TRP A 82 -2.30 12.36 2.32
C TRP A 82 -3.47 11.38 2.14
N TRP A 83 -4.69 11.76 2.52
CA TRP A 83 -5.85 10.88 2.42
C TRP A 83 -6.20 10.54 0.98
N SER A 84 -6.16 11.54 0.08
CA SER A 84 -6.37 11.29 -1.35
C SER A 84 -5.28 10.41 -1.95
N ASN A 85 -4.03 10.53 -1.49
CA ASN A 85 -2.95 9.66 -1.92
C ASN A 85 -3.20 8.21 -1.46
N CYS A 86 -3.51 8.01 -0.17
CA CYS A 86 -3.82 6.69 0.37
C CYS A 86 -4.94 6.01 -0.42
N LEU A 87 -6.06 6.72 -0.63
CA LEU A 87 -7.20 6.20 -1.40
C LEU A 87 -6.82 5.89 -2.85
N PHE A 88 -6.05 6.75 -3.50
CA PHE A 88 -5.63 6.52 -4.88
C PHE A 88 -4.80 5.23 -5.00
N VAL A 89 -3.78 5.08 -4.16
CA VAL A 89 -2.90 3.90 -4.15
C VAL A 89 -3.67 2.63 -3.81
N SER A 90 -4.52 2.66 -2.78
CA SER A 90 -5.26 1.47 -2.39
C SER A 90 -6.30 1.07 -3.44
N LEU A 91 -7.08 2.02 -3.96
CA LEU A 91 -8.13 1.72 -4.94
C LEU A 91 -7.56 1.27 -6.29
N SER A 92 -6.51 1.93 -6.79
CA SER A 92 -5.85 1.51 -8.04
C SER A 92 -5.32 0.08 -7.92
N SER A 93 -4.74 -0.25 -6.77
CA SER A 93 -4.17 -1.58 -6.51
C SER A 93 -5.21 -2.67 -6.32
N ILE A 94 -6.33 -2.35 -5.65
CA ILE A 94 -7.48 -3.26 -5.54
C ILE A 94 -8.02 -3.57 -6.94
N ILE A 95 -8.31 -2.54 -7.74
CA ILE A 95 -8.83 -2.71 -9.11
C ILE A 95 -7.84 -3.53 -9.95
N TYR A 96 -6.55 -3.21 -9.86
CA TYR A 96 -5.51 -3.92 -10.59
C TYR A 96 -5.40 -5.39 -10.18
N SER A 97 -5.45 -5.68 -8.87
CA SER A 97 -5.39 -7.04 -8.35
C SER A 97 -6.58 -7.89 -8.79
N ILE A 98 -7.80 -7.32 -8.79
CA ILE A 98 -9.01 -7.99 -9.26
C ILE A 98 -8.90 -8.28 -10.75
N PHE A 99 -8.45 -7.28 -11.55
CA PHE A 99 -8.22 -7.45 -12.97
C PHE A 99 -7.22 -8.58 -13.27
N LEU A 100 -6.10 -8.62 -12.54
CA LEU A 100 -5.10 -9.69 -12.68
C LEU A 100 -5.66 -11.06 -12.30
N LEU A 101 -6.42 -11.18 -11.20
CA LEU A 101 -7.06 -12.45 -10.82
C LEU A 101 -7.99 -12.98 -11.90
N PHE A 102 -8.76 -12.09 -12.56
CA PHE A 102 -9.60 -12.48 -13.70
C PHE A 102 -8.76 -12.90 -14.91
N LEU A 103 -7.74 -12.12 -15.26
CA LEU A 103 -6.89 -12.37 -16.42
C LEU A 103 -6.12 -13.70 -16.29
N PHE A 104 -5.65 -14.02 -15.08
CA PHE A 104 -4.86 -15.22 -14.83
C PHE A 104 -5.68 -16.50 -14.64
N ASN A 105 -7.00 -16.42 -14.46
CA ASN A 105 -7.84 -17.60 -14.36
C ASN A 105 -7.80 -18.45 -15.65
N PHE A 106 -7.72 -17.80 -16.82
CA PHE A 106 -7.61 -18.45 -18.13
C PHE A 106 -6.30 -19.25 -18.35
N PRO A 107 -5.10 -18.66 -18.22
CA PRO A 107 -3.85 -19.39 -18.44
C PRO A 107 -3.62 -20.48 -17.39
N VAL A 108 -4.09 -20.31 -16.14
CA VAL A 108 -3.94 -21.37 -15.13
C VAL A 108 -4.83 -22.57 -15.42
N PHE A 109 -6.07 -22.36 -15.88
CA PHE A 109 -6.91 -23.44 -16.36
C PHE A 109 -6.26 -24.19 -17.54
N SER A 110 -5.64 -23.45 -18.46
CA SER A 110 -4.91 -24.02 -19.60
C SER A 110 -3.66 -24.83 -19.20
N MET A 111 -2.89 -24.38 -18.22
CA MET A 111 -1.60 -25.00 -17.85
C MET A 111 -1.74 -26.13 -16.82
N TYR A 112 -2.69 -26.02 -15.89
CA TYR A 112 -2.81 -26.93 -14.75
C TYR A 112 -4.13 -27.70 -14.73
N GLY A 113 -5.01 -27.51 -15.72
CA GLY A 113 -6.30 -28.19 -15.83
C GLY A 113 -7.27 -27.91 -14.67
N THR A 114 -6.93 -26.94 -13.81
CA THR A 114 -7.69 -26.56 -12.62
C THR A 114 -8.25 -25.17 -12.81
N SER A 115 -9.57 -25.02 -12.63
CA SER A 115 -10.18 -23.70 -12.57
C SER A 115 -10.09 -23.18 -11.14
N TYR A 116 -9.81 -21.89 -10.99
CA TYR A 116 -10.01 -21.24 -9.70
C TYR A 116 -11.50 -21.17 -9.44
N THR A 117 -12.02 -22.10 -8.66
CA THR A 117 -13.39 -22.01 -8.15
C THR A 117 -13.44 -20.86 -7.16
N LEU A 118 -14.03 -19.74 -7.58
CA LEU A 118 -14.33 -18.61 -6.72
C LEU A 118 -15.33 -19.05 -5.64
N SER A 119 -14.83 -19.43 -4.48
CA SER A 119 -15.68 -19.70 -3.32
C SER A 119 -16.14 -18.38 -2.71
N LEU A 120 -17.37 -18.35 -2.21
CA LEU A 120 -17.91 -17.16 -1.54
C LEU A 120 -17.01 -16.74 -0.36
N ASN A 121 -16.49 -17.71 0.38
CA ASN A 121 -15.57 -17.51 1.50
C ASN A 121 -14.24 -16.85 1.08
N SER A 122 -13.65 -17.26 -0.04
CA SER A 122 -12.42 -16.62 -0.55
C SER A 122 -12.68 -15.18 -1.00
N CYS A 123 -13.85 -14.91 -1.59
CA CYS A 123 -14.22 -13.55 -2.01
C CYS A 123 -14.46 -12.64 -0.80
N THR A 124 -15.17 -13.11 0.24
CA THR A 124 -15.41 -12.31 1.45
C THR A 124 -14.12 -12.05 2.23
N GLN A 125 -13.25 -13.05 2.34
CA GLN A 125 -11.93 -12.87 2.95
C GLN A 125 -11.08 -11.87 2.15
N SER A 126 -11.12 -11.94 0.82
CA SER A 126 -10.40 -11.03 -0.07
C SER A 126 -10.82 -9.57 0.12
N MET A 127 -12.12 -9.31 0.26
CA MET A 127 -12.63 -7.98 0.59
C MET A 127 -12.16 -7.51 1.98
N ALA A 128 -12.25 -8.37 2.99
CA ALA A 128 -11.82 -8.03 4.36
C ALA A 128 -10.30 -7.73 4.44
N LEU A 129 -9.49 -8.53 3.75
CA LEU A 129 -8.04 -8.32 3.65
C LEU A 129 -7.69 -7.08 2.82
N SER A 130 -8.52 -6.69 1.85
CA SER A 130 -8.36 -5.41 1.14
C SER A 130 -8.57 -4.21 2.08
N VAL A 131 -9.56 -4.29 2.98
CA VAL A 131 -9.78 -3.27 4.03
C VAL A 131 -8.61 -3.22 5.00
N LEU A 132 -8.06 -4.39 5.39
CA LEU A 132 -6.83 -4.45 6.17
C LEU A 132 -5.65 -3.78 5.45
N GLY A 133 -5.48 -4.03 4.16
CA GLY A 133 -4.45 -3.40 3.32
C GLY A 133 -4.56 -1.88 3.28
N ILE A 134 -5.78 -1.35 3.14
CA ILE A 134 -6.04 0.10 3.25
C ILE A 134 -5.58 0.64 4.61
N GLY A 135 -5.97 -0.03 5.70
CA GLY A 135 -5.60 0.41 7.06
C GLY A 135 -4.10 0.37 7.32
N LEU A 136 -3.43 -0.67 6.83
CA LEU A 136 -1.98 -0.85 6.93
C LEU A 136 -1.19 0.20 6.16
N ILE A 137 -1.62 0.53 4.94
CA ILE A 137 -1.06 1.67 4.21
C ILE A 137 -1.34 2.94 4.99
N ALA A 138 -2.58 3.23 5.38
CA ALA A 138 -2.91 4.48 6.04
C ALA A 138 -2.05 4.73 7.30
N ILE A 139 -1.85 3.72 8.14
CA ILE A 139 -1.03 3.88 9.34
C ILE A 139 0.48 3.96 9.04
N SER A 140 1.00 3.18 8.08
CA SER A 140 2.42 3.26 7.68
C SER A 140 2.75 4.57 6.96
N THR A 141 1.73 5.29 6.52
CA THR A 141 1.90 6.49 5.70
C THR A 141 1.60 7.78 6.45
N VAL A 142 1.14 7.68 7.71
CA VAL A 142 0.64 8.83 8.47
C VAL A 142 1.71 9.89 8.74
N HIS A 143 3.00 9.49 8.80
CA HIS A 143 4.09 10.43 8.99
C HIS A 143 4.24 11.46 7.86
N ASN A 144 3.77 11.18 6.65
CA ASN A 144 3.84 12.14 5.54
C ASN A 144 2.97 13.39 5.76
N THR A 145 2.12 13.39 6.79
CA THR A 145 1.27 14.54 7.10
C THR A 145 2.02 15.70 7.76
N ASP A 146 3.09 15.42 8.52
CA ASP A 146 3.89 16.46 9.19
C ASP A 146 5.30 16.03 9.64
N PHE A 147 5.74 14.79 9.39
CA PHE A 147 7.05 14.24 9.81
C PHE A 147 7.36 14.33 11.31
N SER A 148 6.36 14.43 12.18
CA SER A 148 6.60 14.41 13.62
C SER A 148 7.23 13.08 14.07
N LYS A 149 8.20 13.15 14.99
CA LYS A 149 8.91 11.97 15.53
C LYS A 149 7.96 10.86 15.98
N PHE A 150 6.90 11.24 16.71
CA PHE A 150 5.86 10.30 17.15
C PHE A 150 5.26 9.52 15.96
N LYS A 151 4.85 10.21 14.89
CA LYS A 151 4.29 9.56 13.70
C LYS A 151 5.32 8.73 12.94
N GLN A 152 6.59 9.12 12.95
CA GLN A 152 7.68 8.34 12.35
C GLN A 152 7.87 7.00 13.08
N TYR A 153 7.77 6.96 14.42
CA TYR A 153 7.83 5.70 15.17
C TYR A 153 6.65 4.76 14.86
N PHE A 154 5.43 5.29 14.74
CA PHE A 154 4.30 4.48 14.31
C PHE A 154 4.52 3.95 12.89
N THR A 155 4.91 4.83 11.97
CA THR A 155 5.21 4.44 10.60
C THR A 155 6.28 3.37 10.53
N SER A 156 7.38 3.45 11.27
CA SER A 156 8.47 2.48 11.14
C SER A 156 8.02 1.06 11.51
N ILE A 157 7.25 0.92 12.60
CA ILE A 157 6.69 -0.36 13.03
C ILE A 157 5.77 -0.93 11.94
N PHE A 158 4.83 -0.12 11.44
CA PHE A 158 3.88 -0.58 10.42
C PHE A 158 4.51 -0.70 9.02
N GLY A 159 5.58 0.02 8.73
CA GLY A 159 6.36 -0.09 7.51
C GLY A 159 7.11 -1.42 7.43
N ILE A 160 7.64 -1.88 8.57
CA ILE A 160 8.21 -3.23 8.71
C ILE A 160 7.12 -4.29 8.48
N LEU A 161 5.94 -4.12 9.09
CA LEU A 161 4.82 -5.04 8.86
C LEU A 161 4.39 -5.07 7.39
N ASN A 162 4.31 -3.92 6.72
CA ASN A 162 3.96 -3.86 5.29
C ASN A 162 4.97 -4.60 4.41
N PHE A 163 6.22 -4.71 4.83
CA PHE A 163 7.26 -5.45 4.12
C PHE A 163 7.14 -6.96 4.33
N PHE A 164 6.86 -7.39 5.56
CA PHE A 164 6.79 -8.81 5.90
C PHE A 164 5.45 -9.47 5.55
N ILE A 165 4.33 -8.74 5.60
CA ILE A 165 3.00 -9.32 5.35
C ILE A 165 2.88 -9.97 3.96
N PRO A 166 3.38 -9.37 2.86
CA PRO A 166 3.40 -10.03 1.55
C PRO A 166 4.19 -11.34 1.52
N LEU A 167 5.11 -11.58 2.46
CA LEU A 167 5.89 -12.81 2.54
C LEU A 167 5.18 -13.93 3.33
N LEU A 168 4.17 -13.60 4.14
CA LEU A 168 3.46 -14.57 4.99
C LEU A 168 2.86 -15.75 4.21
N PRO A 169 2.20 -15.57 3.05
CA PRO A 169 1.68 -16.69 2.28
C PRO A 169 2.74 -17.71 1.87
N PHE A 170 3.99 -17.28 1.67
CA PHE A 170 5.10 -18.18 1.30
C PHE A 170 5.67 -18.94 2.49
N LEU A 171 5.68 -18.32 3.68
CA LEU A 171 6.28 -18.91 4.88
C LEU A 171 5.33 -19.88 5.59
N ILE A 172 4.05 -19.52 5.68
CA ILE A 172 3.06 -20.22 6.52
C ILE A 172 1.72 -20.44 5.80
N GLY A 173 1.68 -20.33 4.47
CA GLY A 173 0.43 -20.34 3.71
C GLY A 173 -0.45 -21.56 3.94
N PHE A 174 0.13 -22.75 4.18
CA PHE A 174 -0.63 -23.96 4.53
C PHE A 174 -1.43 -23.85 5.83
N TYR A 175 -0.99 -22.98 6.76
CA TYR A 175 -1.62 -22.76 8.06
C TYR A 175 -2.53 -21.53 8.08
N LEU A 176 -2.62 -20.76 6.98
CA LEU A 176 -3.45 -19.56 6.94
C LEU A 176 -4.93 -19.95 6.92
N PRO A 177 -5.70 -19.70 7.99
CA PRO A 177 -7.09 -20.14 8.07
C PRO A 177 -7.98 -19.24 7.22
N LEU A 178 -8.79 -19.84 6.36
CA LEU A 178 -9.93 -19.20 5.70
C LEU A 178 -11.20 -19.54 6.49
N ASN A 179 -11.50 -18.75 7.52
CA ASN A 179 -12.69 -18.92 8.33
C ASN A 179 -13.33 -17.56 8.67
N LEU A 180 -14.58 -17.58 9.12
CA LEU A 180 -15.32 -16.36 9.46
C LEU A 180 -14.60 -15.52 10.53
N LEU A 181 -13.91 -16.17 11.48
CA LEU A 181 -13.16 -15.48 12.52
C LEU A 181 -12.02 -14.64 11.94
N THR A 182 -11.21 -15.19 11.03
CA THR A 182 -10.11 -14.44 10.37
C THR A 182 -10.66 -13.35 9.46
N THR A 183 -11.83 -13.56 8.84
CA THR A 183 -12.52 -12.50 8.08
C THR A 183 -12.89 -11.33 8.98
N VAL A 184 -13.59 -11.59 10.08
CA VAL A 184 -14.04 -10.54 11.00
C VAL A 184 -12.85 -9.83 11.64
N LEU A 185 -11.83 -10.56 12.09
CA LEU A 185 -10.63 -9.97 12.67
C LEU A 185 -9.89 -9.05 11.69
N SER A 186 -9.69 -9.50 10.44
CA SER A 186 -9.01 -8.66 9.44
C SER A 186 -9.78 -7.37 9.14
N LEU A 187 -11.11 -7.43 9.11
CA LEU A 187 -11.97 -6.27 8.89
C LEU A 187 -11.93 -5.30 10.09
N VAL A 188 -12.03 -5.81 11.33
CA VAL A 188 -11.95 -4.99 12.55
C VAL A 188 -10.59 -4.31 12.67
N ILE A 189 -9.50 -5.05 12.43
CA ILE A 189 -8.14 -4.50 12.45
C ILE A 189 -7.97 -3.45 11.35
N GLY A 190 -8.45 -3.71 10.13
CA GLY A 190 -8.39 -2.73 9.04
C GLY A 190 -9.12 -1.42 9.35
N ILE A 191 -10.35 -1.51 9.86
CA ILE A 191 -11.15 -0.33 10.24
C ILE A 191 -10.49 0.43 11.40
N THR A 192 -10.03 -0.28 12.43
CA THR A 192 -9.39 0.37 13.61
C THR A 192 -8.09 1.07 13.23
N LEU A 193 -7.23 0.46 12.40
CA LEU A 193 -6.02 1.11 11.89
C LEU A 193 -6.34 2.33 11.02
N THR A 194 -7.33 2.22 10.15
CA THR A 194 -7.79 3.35 9.32
C THR A 194 -8.32 4.49 10.20
N PHE A 195 -9.12 4.18 11.21
CA PHE A 195 -9.64 5.18 12.14
C PHE A 195 -8.52 5.86 12.94
N CYS A 196 -7.60 5.08 13.52
CA CYS A 196 -6.44 5.60 14.24
C CYS A 196 -5.58 6.51 13.36
N SER A 197 -5.26 6.10 12.14
CA SER A 197 -4.49 6.91 11.20
C SER A 197 -5.19 8.22 10.86
N ILE A 198 -6.51 8.23 10.63
CA ILE A 198 -7.28 9.47 10.39
C ILE A 198 -7.20 10.40 11.60
N VAL A 199 -7.39 9.88 12.82
CA VAL A 199 -7.34 10.69 14.06
C VAL A 199 -5.96 11.32 14.26
N ILE A 200 -4.89 10.56 14.00
CA ILE A 200 -3.50 11.05 14.09
C ILE A 200 -3.20 12.07 12.98
N ALA A 201 -3.66 11.80 11.75
CA ALA A 201 -3.46 12.66 10.59
C ALA A 201 -4.17 14.00 10.75
N ARG A 202 -5.40 14.03 11.29
CA ARG A 202 -6.18 15.27 11.48
C ARG A 202 -5.49 16.33 12.34
N LYS A 203 -4.55 15.95 13.20
CA LYS A 203 -3.78 16.87 14.05
C LYS A 203 -2.63 17.57 13.30
N SER A 204 -2.41 17.27 12.01
CA SER A 204 -1.36 17.89 11.21
C SER A 204 -1.69 19.32 10.83
N THR A 205 -0.73 20.22 11.00
CA THR A 205 -0.80 21.63 10.58
C THR A 205 0.31 21.91 9.58
N ARG A 206 0.08 22.82 8.62
CA ARG A 206 1.10 23.19 7.63
C ARG A 206 2.40 23.68 8.26
N GLU A 207 2.31 24.55 9.27
CA GLU A 207 3.48 25.10 9.97
C GLU A 207 4.42 24.00 10.49
N LYS A 208 3.86 23.00 11.18
CA LYS A 208 4.61 21.83 11.65
C LYS A 208 5.27 21.05 10.51
N LEU A 209 4.56 20.88 9.39
CA LEU A 209 5.12 20.22 8.21
C LEU A 209 6.30 21.02 7.64
N VAL A 210 6.19 22.34 7.49
CA VAL A 210 7.29 23.20 6.99
C VAL A 210 8.51 23.11 7.90
N ILE A 211 8.32 23.30 9.21
CA ILE A 211 9.41 23.29 10.20
C ILE A 211 10.13 21.94 10.21
N ASN A 212 9.38 20.84 10.12
CA ASN A 212 9.99 19.50 10.15
C ASN A 212 10.69 19.16 8.83
N ILE A 213 10.19 19.61 7.69
CA ILE A 213 10.88 19.47 6.40
C ILE A 213 12.20 20.26 6.41
N GLN A 214 12.20 21.50 6.92
CA GLN A 214 13.43 22.30 7.03
C GLN A 214 14.48 21.61 7.92
N LYS A 215 14.07 21.06 9.06
CA LYS A 215 14.97 20.30 9.93
C LYS A 215 15.54 19.04 9.25
N LEU A 216 14.74 18.40 8.39
CA LEU A 216 15.16 17.25 7.60
C LEU A 216 16.15 17.64 6.51
N SER A 217 15.93 18.76 5.81
CA SER A 217 16.85 19.24 4.77
C SER A 217 18.19 19.71 5.36
N GLU A 218 18.16 20.47 6.46
CA GLU A 218 19.38 20.90 7.17
C GLU A 218 20.23 19.72 7.63
N ALA A 219 19.59 18.67 8.17
CA ALA A 219 20.29 17.45 8.56
C ALA A 219 20.94 16.73 7.36
N TYR A 220 20.27 16.73 6.20
CA TYR A 220 20.77 16.11 4.98
C TYR A 220 21.95 16.87 4.37
N GLU A 221 21.86 18.20 4.34
CA GLU A 221 22.94 19.09 3.89
C GLU A 221 24.18 18.96 4.78
N PHE A 222 23.98 18.88 6.10
CA PHE A 222 25.08 18.69 7.05
C PHE A 222 25.78 17.33 6.86
N GLN A 223 25.05 16.29 6.45
CA GLN A 223 25.62 14.99 6.15
C GLN A 223 26.44 15.04 4.85
N LEU A 224 25.90 15.66 3.79
CA LEU A 224 26.59 15.85 2.51
C LEU A 224 27.86 16.71 2.59
N MET A 225 27.97 17.60 3.57
CA MET A 225 29.19 18.39 3.79
C MET A 225 30.26 17.64 4.60
N ASN A 226 29.90 16.56 5.29
CA ASN A 226 30.81 15.75 6.11
C ASN A 226 31.23 14.42 5.45
N ASP A 227 30.62 14.07 4.32
CA ASP A 227 31.01 12.97 3.42
C ASP A 227 31.86 13.49 2.24
#